data_AF-A0A1H5CTW0-F1
#
_entry.id   AF-A0A1H5CTW0-F1
#
_cell.length_a   1.000
_cell.length_b   1.000
_cell.length_c   1.000
_cell.angle_alpha   90.00
_cell.angle_beta   90.00
_cell.angle_gamma   90.00
#
_symmetry.space_group_name_H-M   'P 1'
#
loop_
_entity.id
_entity.type
_entity.pdbx_description
1 polymer ?
#
loop_
_entity_poly.entity_id
_entity_poly.type
_entity_poly.pdbx_seq_one_letter_code
_entity_poly.pdbx_strand_id
1 'polypeptide(L)'
;MRTLAVAFVAFAALTACSSGDEPSKAPSSSAPTQPKPAPSTNAAAAALDPCKLLPAEAVSKALFLDNLKAVPGPAQDSTANGGKARSCEYQHDGKAAGALAVTRYEGKQGKPAEMVASIKKAKPGAQDVPGFPDGAVYYVDGQKTATLASAELVAGTPVLINYTGPAKMTPEQLAPLVKQALDAG
;
A
#
# COMPACT_ATOMS: atom_id res chain seq x y z
N MET A 1 -46.14 27.41 9.05
CA MET A 1 -46.73 26.32 9.88
C MET A 1 -45.55 25.51 10.43
N ARG A 2 -45.14 25.72 11.70
CA ARG A 2 -45.41 24.84 12.86
C ARG A 2 -45.34 23.35 12.45
N THR A 3 -44.47 22.51 13.02
CA THR A 3 -44.60 22.00 14.40
C THR A 3 -43.32 21.28 14.87
N LEU A 4 -42.91 21.54 16.12
CA LEU A 4 -41.96 20.75 16.94
C LEU A 4 -42.68 19.54 17.55
N ALA A 5 -42.01 18.40 17.70
CA ALA A 5 -42.39 17.40 18.70
C ALA A 5 -41.17 16.58 19.19
N VAL A 6 -40.89 16.72 20.49
CA VAL A 6 -40.00 15.92 21.33
C VAL A 6 -40.78 14.70 21.81
N ALA A 7 -40.13 13.53 21.93
CA ALA A 7 -40.57 12.49 22.88
C ALA A 7 -39.40 11.62 23.34
N PHE A 8 -39.05 11.78 24.63
CA PHE A 8 -38.32 10.86 25.48
C PHE A 8 -39.22 9.66 25.84
N VAL A 9 -38.68 8.42 25.85
CA VAL A 9 -39.14 7.35 26.76
C VAL A 9 -37.94 6.50 27.19
N ALA A 10 -37.80 6.33 28.52
CA ALA A 10 -36.85 5.47 29.21
C ALA A 10 -37.60 4.29 29.86
N PHE A 11 -37.00 3.09 29.91
CA PHE A 11 -37.23 2.00 30.89
C PHE A 11 -35.98 1.08 30.80
N ALA A 12 -35.10 0.98 31.80
CA ALA A 12 -35.17 0.41 33.15
C ALA A 12 -35.10 -1.14 33.21
N ALA A 13 -33.98 -1.61 33.79
CA ALA A 13 -33.74 -2.82 34.60
C ALA A 13 -34.00 -4.24 34.01
N LEU A 14 -32.99 -5.11 34.14
CA LEU A 14 -32.99 -6.16 35.18
C LEU A 14 -31.61 -6.83 35.34
N THR A 15 -31.26 -6.93 36.61
CA THR A 15 -30.15 -7.61 37.28
C THR A 15 -29.96 -9.09 36.89
N ALA A 16 -28.70 -9.51 36.78
CA ALA A 16 -28.30 -10.88 37.09
C ALA A 16 -27.02 -10.85 37.95
N CYS A 17 -27.21 -10.81 39.27
CA CYS A 17 -26.22 -11.28 40.24
C CYS A 17 -26.49 -12.77 40.47
N SER A 18 -25.48 -13.61 40.31
CA SER A 18 -25.42 -14.91 41.00
C SER A 18 -24.02 -15.02 41.58
N SER A 19 -23.93 -14.71 42.86
CA SER A 19 -22.73 -14.86 43.68
C SER A 19 -22.79 -16.21 44.38
N GLY A 20 -21.69 -16.97 44.28
CA GLY A 20 -21.38 -18.10 45.14
C GLY A 20 -19.92 -17.99 45.59
N ASP A 21 -19.74 -17.64 46.86
CA ASP A 21 -18.54 -17.73 47.71
C ASP A 21 -18.10 -19.21 47.87
N GLU A 22 -16.86 -19.66 48.17
CA GLU A 22 -15.74 -19.17 49.01
C GLU A 22 -14.45 -20.01 48.68
N PRO A 23 -13.28 -19.87 49.38
CA PRO A 23 -11.93 -20.02 48.79
C PRO A 23 -11.24 -21.37 49.04
N SER A 24 -10.28 -21.75 48.18
CA SER A 24 -9.08 -22.49 48.62
C SER A 24 -8.04 -22.74 47.52
N LYS A 25 -6.78 -22.51 47.93
CA LYS A 25 -5.52 -23.15 47.52
C LYS A 25 -5.03 -22.95 46.08
N ALA A 26 -3.96 -22.16 45.98
CA ALA A 26 -3.00 -22.26 44.90
C ALA A 26 -2.43 -23.69 44.80
N PRO A 27 -2.20 -24.16 43.58
CA PRO A 27 -0.95 -24.83 43.23
C PRO A 27 -0.18 -23.98 42.22
N SER A 28 1.14 -23.90 42.42
CA SER A 28 2.07 -23.44 41.40
C SER A 28 1.80 -24.17 40.10
N SER A 29 1.53 -23.40 39.04
CA SER A 29 1.70 -23.84 37.67
C SER A 29 2.10 -22.64 36.86
N SER A 30 3.29 -22.77 36.27
CA SER A 30 3.97 -21.83 35.40
C SER A 30 3.01 -21.05 34.52
N ALA A 31 3.04 -19.72 34.62
CA ALA A 31 2.41 -18.86 33.62
C ALA A 31 2.91 -19.32 32.24
N PRO A 32 2.02 -19.64 31.28
CA PRO A 32 2.46 -19.81 29.91
C PRO A 32 3.02 -18.46 29.50
N THR A 33 4.31 -18.43 29.20
CA THR A 33 4.94 -17.30 28.53
C THR A 33 4.08 -16.98 27.33
N GLN A 34 3.36 -15.84 27.35
CA GLN A 34 2.58 -15.41 26.20
C GLN A 34 3.52 -15.44 25.00
N PRO A 35 3.18 -16.18 23.92
CA PRO A 35 3.99 -16.16 22.72
C PRO A 35 4.06 -14.71 22.27
N LYS A 36 5.29 -14.20 22.16
CA LYS A 36 5.59 -12.90 21.54
C LYS A 36 4.77 -12.82 20.25
N PRO A 37 3.96 -11.77 20.03
CA PRO A 37 3.17 -11.67 18.81
C PRO A 37 4.11 -11.84 17.63
N ALA A 38 3.87 -12.86 16.80
CA ALA A 38 4.54 -12.94 15.52
C ALA A 38 4.24 -11.62 14.80
N PRO A 39 5.25 -10.93 14.23
CA PRO A 39 4.98 -9.71 13.46
C PRO A 39 3.93 -10.07 12.42
N SER A 40 2.78 -9.40 12.48
CA SER A 40 1.70 -9.68 11.55
C SER A 40 2.22 -9.40 10.15
N THR A 41 1.96 -10.31 9.22
CA THR A 41 2.31 -10.19 7.80
C THR A 41 1.88 -8.84 7.21
N ASN A 42 0.76 -8.29 7.70
CA ASN A 42 0.26 -6.98 7.32
C ASN A 42 1.10 -5.78 7.83
N ALA A 43 1.82 -5.90 8.95
CA ALA A 43 2.56 -4.78 9.53
C ALA A 43 3.79 -4.39 8.70
N ALA A 44 4.46 -5.37 8.08
CA ALA A 44 5.63 -5.12 7.22
C ALA A 44 5.23 -4.37 5.94
N ALA A 45 4.20 -4.86 5.23
CA ALA A 45 3.68 -4.19 4.02
C ALA A 45 3.05 -2.81 4.34
N ALA A 46 2.49 -2.63 5.54
CA ALA A 46 1.96 -1.33 5.98
C ALA A 46 3.07 -0.32 6.34
N ALA A 47 4.29 -0.78 6.62
CA ALA A 47 5.44 0.07 6.94
C ALA A 47 6.19 0.60 5.69
N LEU A 48 5.83 0.13 4.49
CA LEU A 48 6.40 0.60 3.24
C LEU A 48 6.12 2.09 3.03
N ASP A 49 7.19 2.88 3.07
CA ASP A 49 7.18 4.32 2.82
C ASP A 49 7.77 4.58 1.44
N PRO A 50 6.97 4.98 0.43
CA PRO A 50 7.45 5.18 -0.94
C PRO A 50 8.64 6.14 -1.04
N CYS A 51 8.72 7.18 -0.19
CA CYS A 51 9.83 8.12 -0.23
C CYS A 51 11.14 7.54 0.31
N LYS A 52 11.07 6.48 1.13
CA LYS A 52 12.24 5.74 1.61
C LYS A 52 12.65 4.62 0.65
N LEU A 53 11.68 3.97 0.02
CA LEU A 53 11.93 2.91 -0.97
C LEU A 53 12.64 3.43 -2.20
N LEU A 54 12.30 4.65 -2.62
CA LEU A 54 12.96 5.31 -3.74
C LEU A 54 13.30 6.76 -3.36
N PRO A 55 14.51 7.00 -2.81
CA PRO A 55 14.98 8.32 -2.44
C PRO A 55 15.11 9.25 -3.64
N ALA A 56 15.01 10.56 -3.41
CA ALA A 56 15.12 11.58 -4.46
C ALA A 56 16.45 11.49 -5.22
N GLU A 57 17.54 11.14 -4.54
CA GLU A 57 18.89 11.02 -5.11
C GLU A 57 18.94 9.93 -6.19
N ALA A 58 18.22 8.82 -5.98
CA ALA A 58 18.14 7.73 -6.95
C ALA A 58 17.37 8.17 -8.20
N VAL A 59 16.26 8.88 -8.02
CA VAL A 59 15.46 9.42 -9.11
C VAL A 59 16.22 10.49 -9.89
N SER A 60 16.90 11.41 -9.18
CA SER A 60 17.78 12.41 -9.75
C SER A 60 18.81 11.79 -10.69
N LYS A 61 19.49 10.74 -10.24
CA LYS A 61 20.50 10.04 -11.04
C LYS A 61 19.90 9.36 -12.27
N ALA A 62 18.76 8.67 -12.12
CA ALA A 62 18.12 7.97 -13.22
C ALA A 62 17.54 8.92 -14.29
N LEU A 63 17.07 10.08 -13.86
CA LEU A 63 16.41 11.06 -14.75
C LEU A 63 17.34 12.19 -15.21
N PHE A 64 18.59 12.21 -14.75
CA PHE A 64 19.55 13.29 -15.00
C PHE A 64 18.98 14.66 -14.60
N LEU A 65 18.36 14.71 -13.42
CA LEU A 65 17.75 15.92 -12.84
C LEU A 65 18.44 16.27 -11.53
N ASP A 66 18.90 17.50 -11.39
CA ASP A 66 19.49 17.99 -10.15
C ASP A 66 18.40 18.55 -9.21
N ASN A 67 18.68 18.60 -7.91
CA ASN A 67 17.81 19.25 -6.90
C ASN A 67 16.36 18.72 -6.83
N LEU A 68 16.15 17.46 -7.18
CA LEU A 68 14.85 16.82 -7.08
C LEU A 68 14.47 16.61 -5.61
N LYS A 69 13.21 16.89 -5.27
CA LYS A 69 12.68 16.72 -3.91
C LYS A 69 11.68 15.59 -3.87
N ALA A 70 11.84 14.69 -2.92
CA ALA A 70 10.84 13.68 -2.58
C ALA A 70 9.85 14.27 -1.57
N VAL A 71 8.57 14.27 -1.90
CA VAL A 71 7.49 14.78 -1.06
C VAL A 71 6.44 13.69 -0.91
N PRO A 72 5.98 13.35 0.32
CA PRO A 72 4.88 12.41 0.49
C PRO A 72 3.64 12.88 -0.27
N GLY A 73 3.12 12.01 -1.13
CA GLY A 73 1.89 12.24 -1.88
C GLY A 73 0.64 11.84 -1.08
N PRO A 74 -0.56 12.05 -1.66
CA PRO A 74 -1.80 11.75 -0.98
C PRO A 74 -2.01 10.25 -0.75
N ALA A 75 -2.52 9.92 0.43
CA ALA A 75 -3.03 8.59 0.73
C ALA A 75 -4.32 8.33 -0.07
N GLN A 76 -4.39 7.19 -0.75
CA GLN A 76 -5.60 6.75 -1.46
C GLN A 76 -6.00 5.35 -1.00
N ASP A 77 -7.16 5.25 -0.36
CA ASP A 77 -7.70 3.99 0.15
C ASP A 77 -8.96 3.63 -0.65
N SER A 78 -9.00 2.43 -1.22
CA SER A 78 -10.14 1.91 -1.96
C SER A 78 -10.88 0.85 -1.16
N THR A 79 -12.14 1.14 -0.83
CA THR A 79 -13.04 0.17 -0.18
C THR A 79 -13.54 -0.89 -1.16
N ALA A 80 -13.52 -0.63 -2.46
CA ALA A 80 -14.03 -1.54 -3.49
C ALA A 80 -13.11 -2.74 -3.74
N ASN A 81 -11.79 -2.56 -3.62
CA ASN A 81 -10.81 -3.61 -3.90
C ASN A 81 -9.83 -3.88 -2.75
N GLY A 82 -9.97 -3.21 -1.60
CA GLY A 82 -9.09 -3.35 -0.44
C GLY A 82 -7.70 -2.74 -0.61
N GLY A 83 -7.47 -2.00 -1.70
CA GLY A 83 -6.19 -1.35 -2.00
C GLY A 83 -5.93 -0.16 -1.10
N LYS A 84 -4.73 -0.10 -0.52
CA LYS A 84 -4.23 1.01 0.30
C LYS A 84 -2.98 1.56 -0.37
N ALA A 85 -3.13 2.67 -1.09
CA ALA A 85 -2.05 3.30 -1.84
C ALA A 85 -1.43 4.45 -1.07
N ARG A 86 -0.10 4.48 -1.03
CA ARG A 86 0.71 5.61 -0.58
C ARG A 86 1.65 5.98 -1.71
N SER A 87 2.01 7.25 -1.81
CA SER A 87 2.90 7.71 -2.88
C SER A 87 3.99 8.66 -2.38
N CYS A 88 5.05 8.75 -3.17
CA CYS A 88 6.05 9.80 -3.09
C CYS A 88 6.05 10.56 -4.42
N GLU A 89 5.85 11.87 -4.38
CA GLU A 89 5.97 12.74 -5.53
C GLU A 89 7.41 13.29 -5.61
N TYR A 90 7.96 13.25 -6.82
CA TYR A 90 9.27 13.76 -7.12
C TYR A 90 9.13 15.10 -7.83
N GLN A 91 9.57 16.17 -7.19
CA GLN A 91 9.40 17.54 -7.69
C GLN A 91 10.74 18.14 -8.11
N HIS A 92 10.78 18.73 -9.29
CA HIS A 92 11.89 19.52 -9.81
C HIS A 92 11.37 20.93 -10.11
N ASP A 93 11.95 21.95 -9.49
CA ASP A 93 11.52 23.35 -9.59
C ASP A 93 10.01 23.56 -9.37
N GLY A 94 9.45 22.85 -8.38
CA GLY A 94 8.02 22.93 -8.05
C GLY A 94 7.07 22.26 -9.06
N LYS A 95 7.61 21.47 -10.01
CA LYS A 95 6.83 20.68 -10.96
C LYS A 95 7.05 19.19 -10.73
N ALA A 96 5.99 18.39 -10.90
CA ALA A 96 6.09 16.94 -10.81
C ALA A 96 6.97 16.39 -11.96
N ALA A 97 8.07 15.73 -11.59
CA ALA A 97 8.96 14.99 -12.47
C ALA A 97 8.56 13.49 -12.54
N GLY A 98 7.87 13.00 -11.52
CA GLY A 98 7.29 11.66 -11.46
C GLY A 98 6.75 11.34 -10.07
N ALA A 99 6.24 10.13 -9.88
CA ALA A 99 5.81 9.65 -8.58
C ALA A 99 5.99 8.14 -8.46
N LEU A 100 6.40 7.68 -7.28
CA LEU A 100 6.31 6.27 -6.90
C LEU A 100 5.01 6.08 -6.14
N ALA A 101 4.22 5.07 -6.49
CA ALA A 101 3.09 4.62 -5.69
C ALA A 101 3.27 3.16 -5.27
N VAL A 102 2.93 2.89 -4.02
CA VAL A 102 2.91 1.56 -3.42
C VAL A 102 1.49 1.29 -2.96
N THR A 103 0.85 0.31 -3.56
CA THR A 103 -0.50 -0.12 -3.22
C THR A 103 -0.46 -1.51 -2.63
N ARG A 104 -0.76 -1.62 -1.34
CA ARG A 104 -0.95 -2.94 -0.69
C ARG A 104 -2.41 -3.37 -0.78
N TYR A 105 -2.64 -4.65 -1.00
CA TYR A 105 -4.00 -5.21 -1.08
C TYR A 105 -4.26 -6.08 0.15
N GLU A 106 -4.83 -5.46 1.18
CA GLU A 106 -5.16 -6.16 2.43
C GLU A 106 -6.33 -7.13 2.22
N GLY A 107 -6.23 -8.34 2.80
CA GLY A 107 -7.28 -9.36 2.74
C GLY A 107 -7.46 -10.03 1.37
N LYS A 108 -6.58 -9.75 0.40
CA LYS A 108 -6.56 -10.43 -0.91
C LYS A 108 -5.40 -11.40 -1.03
N GLN A 109 -5.66 -12.52 -1.71
CA GLN A 109 -4.68 -13.58 -1.98
C GLN A 109 -4.19 -13.57 -3.45
N GLY A 110 -4.35 -12.45 -4.16
CA GLY A 110 -3.96 -12.37 -5.57
C GLY A 110 -2.46 -12.57 -5.73
N LYS A 111 -2.05 -13.42 -6.67
CA LYS A 111 -0.63 -13.59 -6.98
C LYS A 111 -0.10 -12.34 -7.72
N PRO A 112 1.13 -11.89 -7.44
CA PRO A 112 1.74 -10.76 -8.13
C PRO A 112 1.61 -10.82 -9.67
N ALA A 113 1.91 -11.97 -10.28
CA ALA A 113 1.77 -12.15 -11.73
C ALA A 113 0.34 -11.94 -12.25
N GLU A 114 -0.68 -12.36 -11.48
CA GLU A 114 -2.09 -12.16 -11.84
C GLU A 114 -2.49 -10.68 -11.75
N MET A 115 -1.90 -9.93 -10.81
CA MET A 115 -2.10 -8.49 -10.70
C MET A 115 -1.52 -7.76 -11.92
N VAL A 116 -0.30 -8.09 -12.32
CA VAL A 116 0.35 -7.52 -13.53
C VAL A 116 -0.46 -7.86 -14.79
N ALA A 117 -0.88 -9.12 -14.93
CA ALA A 117 -1.73 -9.55 -16.05
C ALA A 117 -3.07 -8.80 -16.09
N SER A 118 -3.68 -8.53 -14.93
CA SER A 118 -4.92 -7.78 -14.82
C SER A 118 -4.76 -6.32 -15.25
N ILE A 119 -3.62 -5.68 -14.90
CA ILE A 119 -3.30 -4.33 -15.36
C ILE A 119 -3.14 -4.32 -16.88
N LYS A 120 -2.35 -5.25 -17.43
CA LYS A 120 -2.16 -5.37 -18.88
C LYS A 120 -3.49 -5.52 -19.62
N LYS A 121 -4.41 -6.34 -19.10
CA LYS A 121 -5.76 -6.50 -19.65
C LYS A 121 -6.58 -5.21 -19.59
N ALA A 122 -6.42 -4.41 -18.53
CA ALA A 122 -7.15 -3.17 -18.33
C ALA A 122 -6.56 -1.96 -19.07
N LYS A 123 -5.33 -2.06 -19.57
CA LYS A 123 -4.59 -0.96 -20.22
C LYS A 123 -4.29 -1.31 -21.68
N PRO A 124 -5.13 -0.86 -22.63
CA PRO A 124 -4.86 -1.08 -24.05
C PRO A 124 -3.48 -0.54 -24.46
N GLY A 125 -2.72 -1.33 -25.22
CA GLY A 125 -1.38 -0.97 -25.68
C GLY A 125 -0.27 -1.16 -24.64
N ALA A 126 -0.58 -1.73 -23.47
CA ALA A 126 0.41 -2.04 -22.46
C ALA A 126 1.38 -3.15 -22.91
N GLN A 127 2.65 -3.00 -22.55
CA GLN A 127 3.78 -3.84 -23.00
C GLN A 127 4.42 -4.53 -21.80
N ASP A 128 4.82 -5.80 -21.95
CA ASP A 128 5.60 -6.47 -20.92
C ASP A 128 7.01 -5.90 -20.86
N VAL A 129 7.53 -5.75 -19.65
CA VAL A 129 8.93 -5.33 -19.43
C VAL A 129 9.71 -6.50 -18.82
N PRO A 130 10.80 -6.95 -19.45
CA PRO A 130 11.56 -8.10 -18.98
C PRO A 130 12.39 -7.81 -17.73
N GLY A 131 12.81 -8.88 -17.04
CA GLY A 131 13.69 -8.80 -15.88
C GLY A 131 13.00 -8.48 -14.56
N PHE A 132 11.69 -8.76 -14.46
CA PHE A 132 10.91 -8.73 -13.22
C PHE A 132 10.38 -10.15 -12.94
N PRO A 133 10.61 -10.74 -11.75
CA PRO A 133 10.26 -12.13 -11.47
C PRO A 133 8.78 -12.45 -11.68
N ASP A 134 7.90 -11.56 -11.20
CA ASP A 134 6.45 -11.67 -11.31
C ASP A 134 5.88 -10.87 -12.50
N GLY A 135 6.77 -10.40 -13.38
CA GLY A 135 6.44 -9.55 -14.52
C GLY A 135 6.32 -8.07 -14.17
N ALA A 136 6.35 -7.26 -15.21
CA ALA A 136 6.07 -5.84 -15.15
C ALA A 136 5.41 -5.40 -16.45
N VAL A 137 4.62 -4.34 -16.36
CA VAL A 137 3.89 -3.79 -17.49
C VAL A 137 4.13 -2.30 -17.61
N TYR A 138 4.47 -1.86 -18.81
CA TYR A 138 4.59 -0.46 -19.19
C TYR A 138 3.39 -0.02 -20.01
N TYR A 139 2.87 1.18 -19.76
CA TYR A 139 1.86 1.81 -20.59
C TYR A 139 1.90 3.33 -20.48
N VAL A 140 1.36 4.01 -21.49
CA VAL A 140 1.06 5.44 -21.44
C VAL A 140 -0.46 5.60 -21.39
N ASP A 141 -0.97 6.26 -20.36
CA ASP A 141 -2.42 6.46 -20.22
C ASP A 141 -2.94 7.67 -21.01
N GLY A 142 -4.27 7.82 -21.05
CA GLY A 142 -4.93 8.94 -21.73
C GLY A 142 -4.61 10.32 -21.13
N GLN A 143 -4.01 10.38 -19.95
CA GLN A 143 -3.54 11.62 -19.31
C GLN A 143 -2.09 11.95 -19.70
N LYS A 144 -1.50 11.21 -20.64
CA LYS A 144 -0.10 11.35 -21.09
C LYS A 144 0.90 11.12 -19.95
N THR A 145 0.60 10.12 -19.13
CA THR A 145 1.50 9.66 -18.07
C THR A 145 2.06 8.29 -18.46
N ALA A 146 3.39 8.19 -18.53
CA ALA A 146 4.08 6.92 -18.66
C ALA A 146 4.10 6.22 -17.30
N THR A 147 3.73 4.95 -17.26
CA THR A 147 3.71 4.15 -16.04
C THR A 147 4.41 2.83 -16.28
N LEU A 148 5.28 2.42 -15.36
CA LEU A 148 5.73 1.04 -15.23
C LEU A 148 5.25 0.50 -13.89
N ALA A 149 4.55 -0.63 -13.93
CA ALA A 149 3.99 -1.29 -12.76
C ALA A 149 4.50 -2.72 -12.65
N SER A 150 4.86 -3.13 -11.44
CA SER A 150 5.21 -4.50 -11.07
C SER A 150 4.59 -4.83 -9.71
N ALA A 151 4.52 -6.10 -9.36
CA ALA A 151 3.96 -6.54 -8.10
C ALA A 151 4.88 -7.56 -7.44
N GLU A 152 4.76 -7.68 -6.13
CA GLU A 152 5.46 -8.69 -5.33
C GLU A 152 4.66 -9.06 -4.07
N LEU A 153 5.17 -10.03 -3.31
CA LEU A 153 4.66 -10.37 -1.98
C LEU A 153 5.60 -9.85 -0.91
N VAL A 154 5.18 -8.82 -0.16
CA VAL A 154 5.92 -8.34 1.02
C VAL A 154 5.32 -8.97 2.26
N ALA A 155 6.09 -9.84 2.92
CA ALA A 155 5.64 -10.64 4.06
C ALA A 155 4.31 -11.37 3.82
N GLY A 156 4.03 -11.80 2.58
CA GLY A 156 2.79 -12.49 2.21
C GLY A 156 1.60 -11.57 1.89
N THR A 157 1.76 -10.25 1.96
CA THR A 157 0.77 -9.28 1.48
C THR A 157 1.09 -8.90 0.03
N PRO A 158 0.14 -8.98 -0.92
CA PRO A 158 0.35 -8.51 -2.28
C PRO A 158 0.52 -7.00 -2.32
N VAL A 159 1.61 -6.55 -2.95
CA VAL A 159 1.97 -5.14 -3.12
C VAL A 159 2.16 -4.87 -4.60
N LEU A 160 1.53 -3.81 -5.10
CA LEU A 160 1.77 -3.24 -6.41
C LEU A 160 2.67 -2.01 -6.25
N ILE A 161 3.81 -2.01 -6.93
CA ILE A 161 4.72 -0.87 -7.02
C ILE A 161 4.65 -0.34 -8.45
N ASN A 162 4.36 0.95 -8.58
CA ASN A 162 4.40 1.60 -9.89
C ASN A 162 5.10 2.95 -9.82
N TYR A 163 5.91 3.23 -10.84
CA TYR A 163 6.46 4.56 -11.05
C TYR A 163 5.74 5.22 -12.22
N THR A 164 5.33 6.47 -12.04
CA THR A 164 4.70 7.31 -13.07
C THR A 164 5.56 8.51 -13.40
N GLY A 165 5.52 8.95 -14.66
CA GLY A 165 6.24 10.13 -15.12
C GLY A 165 5.71 10.67 -16.45
N PRO A 166 6.35 11.69 -17.02
CA PRO A 166 6.01 12.24 -18.33
C PRO A 166 5.90 11.16 -19.42
N ALA A 167 4.93 11.27 -20.33
CA ALA A 167 4.72 10.32 -21.44
C ALA A 167 5.95 9.99 -22.31
N LYS A 168 6.98 10.85 -22.30
CA LYS A 168 8.23 10.63 -23.03
C LYS A 168 9.20 9.65 -22.34
N MET A 169 8.94 9.27 -21.10
CA MET A 169 9.78 8.31 -20.38
C MET A 169 9.60 6.92 -20.98
N THR A 170 10.70 6.20 -21.19
CA THR A 170 10.67 4.85 -21.77
C THR A 170 10.68 3.76 -20.68
N PRO A 171 10.33 2.51 -21.01
CA PRO A 171 10.46 1.38 -20.08
C PRO A 171 11.88 1.25 -19.51
N GLU A 172 12.92 1.51 -20.30
CA GLU A 172 14.33 1.42 -19.90
C GLU A 172 14.71 2.48 -18.87
N GLN A 173 14.07 3.66 -18.92
CA GLN A 173 14.27 4.72 -17.93
C GLN A 173 13.50 4.43 -16.62
N LEU A 174 12.33 3.80 -16.72
CA LEU A 174 11.48 3.51 -15.56
C LEU A 174 11.87 2.21 -14.83
N ALA A 175 12.37 1.21 -15.55
CA ALA A 175 12.63 -0.11 -14.97
C ALA A 175 13.66 -0.10 -13.82
N PRO A 176 14.77 0.66 -13.88
CA PRO A 176 15.71 0.76 -12.77
C PRO A 176 15.07 1.34 -11.50
N LEU A 177 14.16 2.31 -11.65
CA LEU A 177 13.46 2.95 -10.52
C LEU A 177 12.52 1.98 -9.82
N VAL A 178 11.75 1.21 -10.59
CA VAL A 178 10.83 0.22 -10.03
C VAL A 178 11.58 -0.96 -9.42
N LYS A 179 12.68 -1.42 -10.05
CA LYS A 179 13.54 -2.47 -9.47
C LYS A 179 14.12 -2.05 -8.12
N GLN A 180 14.67 -0.84 -8.04
CA GLN A 180 15.21 -0.34 -6.78
C GLN A 180 14.13 -0.26 -5.68
N ALA A 181 12.90 0.14 -6.03
CA ALA A 181 11.81 0.18 -5.08
C ALA A 181 11.38 -1.22 -4.59
N LEU A 182 11.38 -2.24 -5.48
CA LEU A 182 11.12 -3.64 -5.12
C LEU A 182 12.26 -4.20 -4.23
N ASP A 183 13.51 -3.95 -4.60
CA ASP A 183 14.68 -4.43 -3.84
C ASP A 183 14.77 -3.84 -2.42
N ALA A 184 14.10 -2.70 -2.18
CA ALA A 184 14.05 -2.03 -0.89
C ALA A 184 12.81 -2.40 -0.03
N GLY A 185 11.82 -3.10 -0.61
CA GLY A 185 10.57 -3.50 0.03
C GLY A 185 10.69 -4.76 0.88
#